data_AF-A0A833LGW2-F1
#
_entry.id   AF-A0A833LGW2-F1
#
_cell.length_a   1.000
_cell.length_b   1.000
_cell.length_c   1.000
_cell.angle_alpha   90.00
_cell.angle_beta   90.00
_cell.angle_gamma   90.00
#
_symmetry.space_group_name_H-M   'P 1'
#
loop_
_entity.id
_entity.type
_entity.pdbx_description
1 polymer ?
#
loop_
_entity_poly.entity_id
_entity_poly.type
_entity_poly.pdbx_seq_one_letter_code
_entity_poly.pdbx_strand_id
1 'polypeptide(L)' 'PTAWADVDNDGDLDLFVGFRGRPNRLYRNDAGTFVDVAAAAGFLLSRAAGQITGQTIHVDGGLLLP' A
#
# COMPACT_ATOMS: atom_id res chain seq x y z
N PRO A 1 3.18 -9.62 6.73
CA PRO A 1 4.31 -8.85 6.14
C PRO A 1 4.00 -7.36 6.27
N THR A 2 5.01 -6.49 6.26
CA THR A 2 4.82 -5.03 6.32
C THR A 2 5.60 -4.37 5.19
N ALA A 3 5.06 -3.30 4.61
CA ALA A 3 5.70 -2.50 3.57
C ALA A 3 5.31 -1.02 3.70
N TRP A 4 6.19 -0.15 3.23
CA TRP A 4 5.99 1.30 3.22
C TRP A 4 6.04 1.81 1.78
N ALA A 5 5.12 2.70 1.42
CA ALA A 5 5.02 3.32 0.10
C ALA A 5 4.22 4.62 0.20
N ASP A 6 4.50 5.60 -0.65
CA ASP A 6 3.64 6.78 -0.83
C ASP A 6 2.57 6.41 -1.88
N VAL A 7 1.34 6.09 -1.44
CA VAL A 7 0.32 5.48 -2.30
C VAL A 7 -0.51 6.54 -3.03
N ASP A 8 -0.60 7.75 -2.50
CA ASP A 8 -1.38 8.84 -3.08
C ASP A 8 -0.55 10.06 -3.52
N ASN A 9 0.78 9.95 -3.40
CA ASN A 9 1.76 10.91 -3.87
C ASN A 9 1.62 12.26 -3.14
N ASP A 10 1.36 12.22 -1.83
CA ASP A 10 1.33 13.41 -0.97
C ASP A 10 2.66 13.67 -0.24
N GLY A 11 3.62 12.74 -0.37
CA GLY A 11 4.96 12.82 0.22
C GLY A 11 5.08 12.20 1.60
N ASP A 12 3.98 11.71 2.18
CA ASP A 12 3.98 10.94 3.42
C ASP A 12 4.00 9.43 3.13
N LEU A 13 4.77 8.65 3.90
CA LEU A 13 4.82 7.20 3.71
C LEU A 13 3.63 6.51 4.37
N ASP A 14 2.87 5.76 3.57
CA ASP A 14 1.77 4.91 4.01
C ASP A 14 2.25 3.52 4.43
N LEU A 15 1.47 2.87 5.30
CA LEU A 15 1.80 1.57 5.86
C LEU A 15 0.85 0.48 5.37
N PHE A 16 1.40 -0.51 4.68
CA PHE A 16 0.71 -1.77 4.39
C PHE A 16 1.04 -2.83 5.44
N VAL A 17 0.00 -3.50 5.97
CA VAL A 17 0.12 -4.62 6.91
C VAL A 17 -0.66 -5.83 6.42
N GLY A 18 0.09 -6.87 6.05
CA GLY A 18 -0.46 -8.16 5.66
C GLY A 18 -0.72 -9.07 6.86
N PHE A 19 -1.95 -9.60 6.97
CA PHE A 19 -2.37 -10.51 8.02
C PHE A 19 -2.57 -11.93 7.47
N ARG A 20 -2.35 -12.95 8.30
CA ARG A 20 -2.75 -14.33 7.99
C ARG A 20 -4.11 -14.62 8.59
N GLY A 21 -5.04 -15.16 7.80
CA GLY A 21 -6.38 -15.53 8.25
C GLY A 21 -7.33 -14.36 8.51
N ARG A 22 -6.95 -13.12 8.18
CA ARG A 22 -7.77 -11.91 8.26
C ARG A 22 -7.40 -10.96 7.10
N PRO A 23 -8.27 -9.98 6.75
CA PRO A 23 -7.97 -9.03 5.68
C PRO A 23 -6.70 -8.21 5.97
N ASN A 24 -5.93 -7.96 4.92
CA ASN A 24 -4.79 -7.02 4.95
C ASN A 24 -5.30 -5.60 5.24
N ARG A 25 -4.42 -4.74 5.74
CA ARG A 25 -4.70 -3.33 6.03
C ARG A 25 -3.76 -2.43 5.25
N LEU A 26 -4.27 -1.29 4.81
CA LEU A 26 -3.50 -0.15 4.32
C LEU A 26 -3.87 1.03 5.20
N TYR A 27 -2.87 1.67 5.79
CA TYR A 27 -3.03 2.87 6.58
C TYR A 27 -2.43 4.04 5.82
N ARG A 28 -3.27 5.01 5.42
CA ARG A 28 -2.81 6.28 4.88
C ARG A 28 -2.22 7.12 6.00
N ASN A 29 -1.07 7.73 5.77
CA ASN A 29 -0.44 8.65 6.71
C ASN A 29 -0.72 10.10 6.31
N ASP A 30 -1.62 10.77 7.02
CA ASP A 30 -1.85 12.21 6.85
C ASP A 30 -0.99 12.97 7.89
N ALA A 31 0.22 13.38 7.51
CA ALA A 31 1.15 14.16 8.34
C ALA A 31 1.39 13.59 9.76
N GLY A 32 1.56 12.27 9.87
CA GLY A 32 1.79 11.53 11.12
C GLY A 32 0.54 10.90 11.72
N THR A 33 -0.64 11.11 11.11
CA THR A 33 -1.90 10.50 11.53
C THR A 33 -2.27 9.35 10.60
N PHE A 34 -2.38 8.14 11.15
CA PHE A 34 -2.69 6.96 10.34
C PHE A 34 -4.20 6.66 10.31
N VAL A 35 -4.76 6.58 9.10
CA VAL A 35 -6.15 6.22 8.86
C VAL A 35 -6.23 4.91 8.09
N ASP A 36 -7.00 3.95 8.60
CA ASP A 36 -7.24 2.69 7.92
C ASP A 36 -8.13 2.90 6.69
N VAL A 37 -7.50 2.86 5.53
CA VAL A 37 -8.16 3.01 4.24
C VAL A 37 -8.33 1.66 3.55
N ALA A 38 -8.06 0.53 4.20
CA ALA A 38 -8.02 -0.79 3.53
C ALA A 38 -9.30 -1.14 2.76
N ALA A 39 -10.47 -0.75 3.26
CA ALA A 39 -11.74 -0.96 2.58
C ALA A 39 -11.88 -0.08 1.32
N ALA A 40 -11.47 1.18 1.41
CA ALA A 40 -11.46 2.11 0.29
C ALA A 40 -10.34 1.78 -0.71
N ALA A 41 -9.17 1.37 -0.23
CA ALA A 41 -8.07 0.86 -1.01
C ALA A 41 -8.45 -0.45 -1.72
N GLY A 42 -9.26 -1.32 -1.11
CA GLY A 42 -9.85 -2.46 -1.82
C GLY A 42 -10.70 -2.04 -3.02
N PHE A 43 -11.39 -0.90 -2.95
CA PHE A 43 -12.15 -0.31 -4.05
C PHE A 43 -11.24 0.36 -5.09
N LEU A 44 -10.19 1.08 -4.67
CA LEU A 44 -9.24 1.81 -5.53
C LEU A 44 -8.17 0.91 -6.18
N LEU A 45 -7.75 -0.16 -5.49
CA LEU A 45 -6.81 -1.19 -5.97
C LEU A 45 -7.52 -2.32 -6.74
N SER A 46 -8.86 -2.36 -6.72
CA SER A 46 -9.62 -3.24 -7.61
C SER A 46 -9.87 -2.53 -8.93
N ARG A 47 -9.46 -3.13 -10.05
CA ARG A 47 -10.05 -2.77 -11.36
C ARG A 47 -11.43 -3.43 -11.56
N ALA A 48 -12.17 -3.67 -10.47
CA ALA A 48 -13.04 -4.84 -10.18
C ALA A 48 -12.20 -6.11 -9.86
N ALA A 49 -12.37 -6.66 -8.66
CA ALA A 49 -11.43 -7.59 -8.04
C ALA A 49 -11.54 -9.03 -8.57
N GLY A 50 -10.51 -9.47 -9.30
CA GLY A 50 -10.30 -10.85 -9.71
C GLY A 50 -8.82 -11.10 -9.97
N GLN A 51 -8.10 -11.55 -8.94
CA GLN A 51 -6.74 -12.08 -9.01
C GLN A 51 -5.62 -11.09 -9.39
N ILE A 52 -4.87 -10.62 -8.39
CA ILE A 52 -3.52 -10.08 -8.59
C ILE A 52 -2.52 -11.21 -8.29
N THR A 53 -2.05 -11.87 -9.35
CA THR A 53 -0.85 -12.71 -9.31
C THR A 53 0.14 -12.15 -10.33
N GLY A 54 1.29 -11.67 -9.85
CA GLY A 54 2.45 -11.36 -10.68
C GLY A 54 2.74 -9.88 -10.99
N GLN A 55 2.12 -8.91 -10.33
CA GLN A 55 2.47 -7.50 -10.54
C GLN A 55 3.29 -6.94 -9.37
N THR A 56 4.57 -6.67 -9.65
CA THR A 56 5.45 -5.85 -8.81
C THR A 56 4.84 -4.46 -8.70
N ILE A 57 4.57 -3.99 -7.49
CA ILE A 57 4.34 -2.57 -7.26
C ILE A 57 5.71 -1.90 -7.38
N HIS A 58 5.99 -1.27 -8.52
CA HIS A 58 7.18 -0.42 -8.66
C HIS A 58 6.97 0.83 -7.82
N VAL A 59 7.66 0.87 -6.68
CA VAL A 59 7.91 2.10 -5.92
C VAL A 59 9.30 2.59 -6.32
N ASP A 60 9.36 3.41 -7.37
CA ASP A 60 10.63 3.97 -7.83
C ASP A 60 11.14 5.02 -6.82
N GLY A 61 12.24 4.70 -6.14
CA GLY A 61 12.90 5.66 -5.24
C GLY A 61 14.08 5.09 -4.44
N GLY A 62 15.12 4.54 -5.08
CA GLY A 62 16.36 4.24 -4.37
C GLY A 62 17.42 3.48 -5.16
N LEU A 63 18.23 4.23 -5.94
CA LEU A 63 19.49 3.78 -6.55
C LEU A 63 20.47 3.24 -5.49
N LEU A 64 21.14 2.12 -5.77
CA LEU A 64 22.54 1.93 -5.40
C LEU A 64 23.30 1.23 -6.54
N LEU A 65 24.22 1.99 -7.15
CA LEU A 65 25.41 1.49 -7.88
C LEU A 65 26.26 0.65 -6.89
N PRO A 66 27.09 -0.32 -7.33
CA PRO A 66 28.10 -0.20 -8.39
C PRO A 66 27.73 -0.79 -9.75
#